data_AF-A0A942FN33-F1
#
_entry.id   AF-A0A942FN33-F1
#
_cell.length_a   1.000
_cell.length_b   1.000
_cell.length_c   1.000
_cell.angle_alpha   90.00
_cell.angle_beta   90.00
_cell.angle_gamma   90.00
#
_symmetry.space_group_name_H-M   'P 1'
#
loop_
_entity.id
_entity.type
_entity.pdbx_description
1 polymer ?
#
loop_
_entity_poly.entity_id
_entity_poly.type
_entity_poly.pdbx_seq_one_letter_code
_entity_poly.pdbx_strand_id
1 'polypeptide(L)'
;MRNLRDYEIFKNYSDELLTELSKVIIEKEFEENEIIFREGDEGDSVYIVTEGEIAIKRSLDKPGDEEKTIAMIEKGDFFGEMALFDKQPRSGSAYAVKKSRVFILKNEDFLNLQKKDPHTAMTTLITINRVMSERLRKTSKSFLSSFEFGNVLSAIRGFIKGAGGKEEKADIKGGGFGRYQITGELGRGSMGVVYRAYDPQIGRPIALKVLRQDRISSEAFVLRFLTEGKAIGRLSHPNIVSIYDIGQGRGTIYLAMEFIEGETLNQVMEKKRLGLKEIVSLGIQMAETLDHAHQKRIVHRDVKPGNIILQANGQIKITDFGIAHLEDPSMPQQTQAGEILGTPAYMSPEQVLSQPVDGRSDLFSLGIILYELTTGTRPFKGDNMAAILNAVILFHPMEPSTLNPAIPVGLSQIIMKCLNKRPEDRFERGRSLAEALKKNMLFESDPPAVIPPAIKKKPRYALFIPAGIAILLLGILFYHFILPKDKSQNVVPKTEPVQTIEQKMEKAISPSLKVESAPVGAQVFVNDVLRGNAPVTLELPAGKHHVRLTLSGYINWETEIQLKEEGETPLRVQLKPMVKKGTKDARPIW
;
A
#
# COMPACT_ATOMS: atom_id res chain seq x y z
N MET A 1 17.25 28.85 41.61
CA MET A 1 16.22 28.59 40.59
C MET A 1 15.04 27.89 41.24
N ARG A 2 13.81 28.19 40.80
CA ARG A 2 12.64 27.36 41.13
C ARG A 2 12.88 25.92 40.65
N ASN A 3 12.20 24.94 41.24
CA ASN A 3 12.37 23.55 40.84
C ASN A 3 11.87 23.40 39.39
N LEU A 4 12.75 23.03 38.47
CA LEU A 4 12.38 22.81 37.07
C LEU A 4 11.24 21.78 36.94
N ARG A 5 11.12 20.85 37.89
CA ARG A 5 10.03 19.86 37.95
C ARG A 5 8.62 20.46 38.09
N ASP A 6 8.50 21.70 38.55
CA ASP A 6 7.20 22.39 38.71
C ASP A 6 6.58 22.79 37.36
N TYR A 7 7.36 22.73 36.27
CA TYR A 7 6.89 23.00 34.92
C TYR A 7 6.53 21.70 34.20
N GLU A 8 5.33 21.66 33.63
CA GLU A 8 4.75 20.46 32.99
C GLU A 8 5.67 19.82 31.94
N ILE A 9 6.39 20.67 31.19
CA ILE A 9 7.37 20.28 30.18
C ILE A 9 8.54 19.45 30.73
N PHE A 10 8.90 19.64 32.00
CA PHE A 10 10.01 18.98 32.67
C PHE A 10 9.54 17.93 33.69
N LYS A 11 8.22 17.74 33.84
CA LYS A 11 7.63 16.86 34.86
C LYS A 11 8.12 15.40 34.79
N ASN A 12 8.47 14.94 33.59
CA ASN A 12 8.95 13.58 33.35
C ASN A 12 10.48 13.46 33.29
N TYR A 13 11.22 14.53 33.59
CA TYR A 13 12.68 14.50 33.61
C TYR A 13 13.15 13.88 34.94
N SER A 14 14.18 13.03 34.87
CA SER A 14 14.84 12.49 36.06
C SER A 14 15.53 13.61 36.86
N ASP A 15 15.80 13.38 38.14
CA ASP A 15 16.52 14.36 38.98
C ASP A 15 17.89 14.73 38.41
N GLU A 16 18.58 13.75 37.84
CA GLU A 16 19.87 13.94 37.17
C GLU A 16 19.73 14.86 35.94
N LEU A 17 18.69 14.64 35.12
CA LEU A 17 18.37 15.46 33.96
C LEU A 17 18.06 16.91 34.34
N LEU A 18 17.23 17.11 35.37
CA LEU A 18 16.89 18.45 35.87
C LEU A 18 18.11 19.16 36.43
N THR A 19 19.02 18.43 37.06
CA THR A 19 20.26 18.99 37.62
C THR A 19 21.18 19.49 36.52
N GLU A 20 21.44 18.71 35.47
CA GLU A 20 22.29 19.16 34.36
C GLU A 20 21.62 20.30 33.57
N LEU A 21 20.32 20.23 33.32
CA LEU A 21 19.60 21.28 32.60
C LEU A 21 19.59 22.62 33.39
N SER A 22 19.51 22.56 34.72
CA SER A 22 19.57 23.75 35.57
C SER A 22 20.91 24.50 35.50
N LYS A 23 21.99 23.84 35.05
CA LYS A 23 23.31 24.46 34.89
C LYS A 23 23.42 25.32 33.64
N VAL A 24 22.56 25.08 32.65
CA VAL A 24 22.63 25.72 31.32
C VAL A 24 21.43 26.62 31.00
N ILE A 25 20.37 26.55 31.81
CA ILE A 25 19.20 27.43 31.67
C ILE A 25 19.40 28.74 32.44
N ILE A 26 19.09 29.84 31.77
CA ILE A 26 19.05 31.18 32.36
C ILE A 26 17.58 31.60 32.52
N GLU A 27 17.18 32.09 33.70
CA GLU A 27 15.86 32.68 33.93
C GLU A 27 15.92 34.20 33.74
N LYS A 28 15.03 34.76 32.92
CA LYS A 28 14.94 36.21 32.68
C LYS A 28 13.49 36.68 32.74
N GLU A 29 13.27 37.84 33.34
CA GLU A 29 12.00 38.57 33.31
C GLU A 29 12.02 39.63 32.22
N PHE A 30 10.85 39.84 31.62
CA PHE A 30 10.58 40.86 30.61
C PHE A 30 9.34 41.65 31.04
N GLU A 31 9.44 42.98 31.01
CA GLU A 31 8.32 43.87 31.31
C GLU A 31 7.30 43.91 30.16
N GLU A 32 6.11 44.46 30.42
CA GLU A 32 5.08 44.59 29.39
C GLU A 32 5.58 45.42 28.19
N ASN A 33 5.33 44.91 26.98
CA ASN A 33 5.81 45.41 25.70
C ASN A 33 7.34 45.39 25.51
N GLU A 34 8.10 44.77 26.42
CA GLU A 34 9.54 44.60 26.26
C GLU A 34 9.84 43.62 25.11
N ILE A 35 10.87 43.95 24.34
CA ILE A 35 11.32 43.19 23.18
C ILE A 35 12.30 42.13 23.64
N ILE A 36 12.03 40.88 23.27
CA ILE A 36 12.89 39.73 23.60
C ILE A 36 13.97 39.57 22.53
N PHE A 37 13.57 39.63 21.25
CA PHE A 37 14.43 39.69 20.08
C PHE A 37 13.65 40.29 18.90
N ARG A 38 14.35 40.76 17.88
CA ARG A 38 13.78 41.35 16.66
C ARG A 38 13.92 40.41 15.47
N GLU A 39 13.03 40.57 14.50
CA GLU A 39 13.21 39.99 13.16
C GLU A 39 14.57 40.41 12.58
N GLY A 40 15.34 39.44 12.10
CA GLY A 40 16.70 39.65 11.58
C GLY A 40 17.83 39.46 12.59
N ASP A 41 17.55 39.40 13.91
CA ASP A 41 18.58 39.09 14.91
C ASP A 41 19.15 37.67 14.68
N GLU A 42 20.40 37.42 15.07
CA GLU A 42 20.95 36.06 15.00
C GLU A 42 20.22 35.12 15.99
N GLY A 43 19.83 33.94 15.50
CA GLY A 43 19.21 32.91 16.33
C GLY A 43 20.23 32.13 17.15
N ASP A 44 20.42 32.51 18.43
CA ASP A 44 21.41 31.88 19.32
C ASP A 44 20.82 31.12 20.51
N SER A 45 19.51 31.19 20.72
CA SER A 45 18.85 30.73 21.95
C SER A 45 17.43 30.21 21.70
N VAL A 46 16.98 29.32 22.58
CA VAL A 46 15.57 28.90 22.70
C VAL A 46 14.98 29.45 23.98
N TYR A 47 13.73 29.87 23.89
CA TYR A 47 13.01 30.49 24.99
C TYR A 47 11.81 29.62 25.39
N ILE A 48 11.57 29.54 26.68
CA ILE A 48 10.48 28.78 27.29
C ILE A 48 9.68 29.73 28.16
N VAL A 49 8.40 29.91 27.89
CA VAL A 49 7.57 30.81 28.70
C VAL A 49 7.19 30.11 30.00
N THR A 50 7.68 30.61 31.12
CA THR A 50 7.38 30.06 32.44
C THR A 50 6.21 30.78 33.10
N GLU A 51 6.06 32.07 32.82
CA GLU A 51 4.95 32.92 33.26
C GLU A 51 4.69 34.02 32.21
N GLY A 52 3.45 34.48 32.11
CA GLY A 52 3.08 35.55 31.18
C GLY A 52 2.73 35.05 29.77
N GLU A 53 2.90 35.91 28.78
CA GLU A 53 2.43 35.72 27.41
C GLU A 53 3.26 36.54 26.43
N ILE A 54 3.68 35.92 25.33
CA ILE A 54 4.58 36.51 24.33
C ILE A 54 3.86 36.60 22.98
N ALA A 55 3.94 37.73 22.29
CA ALA A 55 3.45 37.90 20.94
C ALA A 55 4.63 37.83 19.95
N ILE A 56 4.51 36.99 18.93
CA ILE A 56 5.41 37.00 17.78
C ILE A 56 4.76 37.85 16.70
N LYS A 57 5.46 38.89 16.25
CA LYS A 57 5.01 39.79 15.20
C LYS A 57 5.96 39.78 14.00
N ARG A 58 5.42 40.02 12.80
CA ARG A 58 6.19 40.06 11.55
C ARG A 58 5.63 41.11 10.60
N SER A 59 6.50 41.75 9.82
CA SER A 59 6.07 42.60 8.69
C SER A 59 5.85 41.72 7.46
N LEU A 60 4.61 41.63 6.98
CA LEU A 60 4.19 40.58 6.03
C LEU A 60 4.41 40.95 4.55
N ASP A 61 4.55 42.24 4.22
CA ASP A 61 4.41 42.68 2.83
C ASP A 61 5.57 43.58 2.33
N LYS A 62 6.02 44.61 3.07
CA LYS A 62 7.18 45.49 2.73
C LYS A 62 7.93 46.05 3.96
N PRO A 63 9.22 46.44 3.83
CA PRO A 63 9.92 47.16 4.89
C PRO A 63 9.19 48.46 5.26
N GLY A 64 8.61 48.51 6.47
CA GLY A 64 7.83 49.65 6.97
C GLY A 64 6.32 49.40 7.14
N ASP A 65 5.80 48.23 6.76
CA ASP A 65 4.40 47.86 7.07
C ASP A 65 4.21 47.53 8.56
N GLU A 66 3.02 47.82 9.08
CA GLU A 66 2.64 47.54 10.47
C GLU A 66 2.88 46.06 10.81
N GLU A 67 3.62 45.82 11.90
CA GLU A 67 3.89 44.48 12.40
C GLU A 67 2.58 43.79 12.83
N LYS A 68 2.21 42.71 12.15
CA LYS A 68 1.04 41.90 12.54
C LYS A 68 1.47 40.78 13.49
N THR A 69 0.68 40.56 14.53
CA THR A 69 0.83 39.40 15.42
C THR A 69 0.52 38.12 14.66
N ILE A 70 1.52 37.25 14.50
CA ILE A 70 1.41 35.96 13.82
C ILE A 70 1.23 34.80 14.79
N ALA A 71 1.63 34.97 16.05
CA ALA A 71 1.41 33.95 17.08
C ALA A 71 1.41 34.55 18.50
N MET A 72 0.66 33.90 19.39
CA MET A 72 0.73 34.10 20.84
C MET A 72 1.36 32.87 21.49
N ILE A 73 2.28 33.07 22.42
CA ILE A 73 2.98 32.05 23.20
C ILE A 73 2.53 32.17 24.64
N GLU A 74 1.98 31.09 25.18
CA GLU A 74 1.50 31.05 26.56
C GLU A 74 2.50 30.30 27.46
N LYS A 75 2.23 30.33 28.77
CA LYS A 75 2.96 29.54 29.76
C LYS A 75 3.03 28.06 29.35
N GLY A 76 4.25 27.51 29.36
CA GLY A 76 4.55 26.12 29.00
C GLY A 76 4.95 25.91 27.54
N ASP A 77 4.78 26.92 26.68
CA ASP A 77 5.19 26.86 25.27
C ASP A 77 6.61 27.43 25.06
N PHE A 78 7.18 27.11 23.90
CA PHE A 78 8.52 27.51 23.47
C PHE A 78 8.47 28.41 22.24
N PHE A 79 9.51 29.22 22.07
CA PHE A 79 9.72 30.01 20.87
C PHE A 79 11.22 30.20 20.59
N GLY A 80 11.56 30.46 19.33
CA GLY A 80 12.94 30.63 18.89
C GLY A 80 13.70 29.31 18.72
N GLU A 81 13.01 28.17 18.74
CA GLU A 81 13.55 26.81 18.65
C GLU A 81 14.29 26.53 17.35
N MET A 82 13.96 27.23 16.26
CA MET A 82 14.67 27.10 14.98
C MET A 82 16.17 27.41 15.08
N ALA A 83 16.57 28.22 16.07
CA ALA A 83 17.97 28.51 16.36
C ALA A 83 18.80 27.25 16.68
N LEU A 84 18.18 26.18 17.20
CA LEU A 84 18.88 24.92 17.48
C LEU A 84 19.15 24.08 16.23
N PHE A 85 18.38 24.29 15.16
CA PHE A 85 18.40 23.45 13.97
C PHE A 85 19.11 24.11 12.79
N ASP A 86 19.06 25.43 12.68
CA ASP A 86 19.73 26.20 11.63
C ASP A 86 20.17 27.58 12.15
N LYS A 87 21.30 28.11 11.65
CA LYS A 87 21.86 29.42 12.04
C LYS A 87 21.18 30.60 11.34
N GLN A 88 19.89 30.46 11.01
CA GLN A 88 19.17 31.50 10.28
C GLN A 88 18.83 32.69 11.20
N PRO A 89 18.71 33.90 10.63
CA PRO A 89 18.16 35.04 11.35
C PRO A 89 16.74 34.78 11.85
N ARG A 90 16.34 35.44 12.93
CA ARG A 90 14.97 35.38 13.47
C ARG A 90 13.96 35.83 12.40
N SER A 91 12.95 35.01 12.14
CA SER A 91 11.91 35.26 11.14
C SER A 91 10.75 36.16 11.62
N GLY A 92 10.88 36.76 12.81
CA GLY A 92 9.86 37.59 13.43
C GLY A 92 10.38 38.17 14.75
N SER A 93 9.74 39.25 15.22
CA SER A 93 10.04 39.93 16.48
C SER A 93 9.20 39.34 17.62
N ALA A 94 9.80 39.13 18.79
CA ALA A 94 9.11 38.61 19.97
C ALA A 94 8.96 39.70 21.04
N TYR A 95 7.73 39.88 21.54
CA TYR A 95 7.36 40.90 22.52
C TYR A 95 6.66 40.27 23.71
N ALA A 96 7.01 40.68 24.93
CA ALA A 96 6.20 40.36 26.11
C ALA A 96 4.89 41.16 26.08
N VAL A 97 3.75 40.48 26.09
CA VAL A 97 2.41 41.11 26.04
C VAL A 97 2.03 41.71 27.38
N LYS A 98 2.57 41.13 28.45
CA LYS A 98 2.47 41.54 29.85
C LYS A 98 3.78 41.13 30.53
N LYS A 99 4.00 41.54 31.78
CA LYS A 99 5.15 41.06 32.55
C LYS A 99 5.25 39.53 32.47
N SER A 100 6.33 39.06 31.86
CA SER A 100 6.51 37.66 31.47
C SER A 100 7.86 37.17 31.95
N ARG A 101 7.94 35.88 32.25
CA ARG A 101 9.18 35.23 32.63
C ARG A 101 9.48 34.09 31.69
N VAL A 102 10.74 33.99 31.29
CA VAL A 102 11.19 32.98 30.35
C VAL A 102 12.47 32.30 30.83
N PHE A 103 12.58 31.01 30.55
CA PHE A 103 13.86 30.32 30.55
C PHE A 103 14.51 30.44 29.18
N ILE A 104 15.81 30.67 29.18
CA ILE A 104 16.64 30.85 27.99
C ILE A 104 17.68 29.74 28.01
N LEU A 105 17.71 28.94 26.95
CA LEU A 105 18.72 27.94 26.70
C LEU A 105 19.53 28.38 25.48
N LYS A 106 20.81 28.73 25.69
CA LYS A 106 21.69 29.11 24.59
C LYS A 106 22.10 27.88 23.78
N ASN A 107 22.27 28.07 22.48
CA ASN A 107 22.71 27.04 21.56
C ASN A 107 24.08 26.47 21.93
N GLU A 108 25.03 27.31 22.32
CA GLU A 108 26.37 26.86 22.72
C GLU A 108 26.33 25.95 23.94
N ASP A 109 25.54 26.34 24.95
CA ASP A 109 25.35 25.55 26.16
C ASP A 109 24.60 24.25 25.87
N PHE A 110 23.66 24.27 24.94
CA PHE A 110 22.98 23.06 24.47
C PHE A 110 23.91 22.11 23.69
N LEU A 111 24.78 22.64 22.81
CA LEU A 111 25.78 21.85 22.09
C LEU A 111 26.83 21.25 23.05
N ASN A 112 27.19 21.98 24.11
CA ASN A 112 28.06 21.46 25.17
C ASN A 112 27.35 20.36 25.98
N LEU A 113 26.07 20.52 26.27
CA LEU A 113 25.23 19.49 26.87
C LEU A 113 25.15 18.24 25.99
N GLN A 114 25.01 18.39 24.67
CA GLN A 114 24.99 17.27 23.72
C GLN A 114 26.27 16.45 23.72
N LYS A 115 27.44 17.11 23.90
CA LYS A 115 28.74 16.43 23.98
C LYS A 115 28.93 15.73 25.33
N LYS A 116 28.51 16.37 26.42
CA LYS A 116 28.75 15.89 27.79
C LYS A 116 27.73 14.84 28.21
N ASP A 117 26.49 14.98 27.77
CA ASP A 117 25.36 14.10 28.09
C ASP A 117 24.37 14.01 26.90
N PRO A 118 24.67 13.14 25.92
CA PRO A 118 23.85 12.98 24.72
C PRO A 118 22.41 12.55 24.98
N HIS A 119 22.16 11.79 26.05
CA HIS A 119 20.83 11.31 26.40
C HIS A 119 19.91 12.47 26.84
N THR A 120 20.45 13.39 27.63
CA THR A 120 19.77 14.61 28.06
C THR A 120 19.45 15.54 26.90
N ALA A 121 20.41 15.73 26.00
CA ALA A 121 20.22 16.54 24.80
C ALA A 121 19.16 15.92 23.88
N MET A 122 19.18 14.60 23.67
CA MET A 122 18.19 13.89 22.87
C MET A 122 16.78 13.99 23.48
N THR A 123 16.64 13.77 24.78
CA THR A 123 15.35 13.89 25.49
C THR A 123 14.78 15.31 25.40
N THR A 124 15.64 16.32 25.47
CA THR A 124 15.29 17.72 25.29
C THR A 124 14.84 18.01 23.85
N LEU A 125 15.53 17.49 22.83
CA LEU A 125 15.11 17.61 21.42
C LEU A 125 13.77 16.92 21.15
N ILE A 126 13.56 15.72 21.69
CA ILE A 126 12.29 15.00 21.59
C ILE A 126 11.16 15.82 22.22
N THR A 127 11.42 16.45 23.37
CA THR A 127 10.44 17.28 24.08
C THR A 127 10.11 18.55 23.30
N ILE A 128 11.13 19.24 22.78
CA ILE A 128 10.97 20.41 21.90
C ILE A 128 10.17 20.03 20.65
N ASN A 129 10.52 18.93 19.99
CA ASN A 129 9.82 18.46 18.80
C ASN A 129 8.37 18.04 19.09
N ARG A 130 8.12 17.41 20.25
CA ARG A 130 6.77 17.07 20.71
C ARG A 130 5.93 18.32 20.95
N VAL A 131 6.45 19.33 21.64
CA VAL A 131 5.72 20.57 21.93
C VAL A 131 5.53 21.40 20.66
N MET A 132 6.52 21.45 19.77
CA MET A 132 6.39 22.04 18.43
C MET A 132 5.30 21.35 17.61
N SER A 133 5.27 20.02 17.64
CA SER A 133 4.23 19.21 16.99
C SER A 133 2.85 19.43 17.61
N GLU A 134 2.77 19.58 18.93
CA GLU A 134 1.53 19.91 19.64
C GLU A 134 1.06 21.34 19.39
N ARG A 135 1.97 22.29 19.20
CA ARG A 135 1.67 23.69 18.86
C ARG A 135 1.19 23.82 17.42
N LEU A 136 1.87 23.17 16.47
CA LEU A 136 1.36 22.98 15.11
C LEU A 136 -0.04 22.37 15.16
N ARG A 137 -0.27 21.41 16.05
CA ARG A 137 -1.59 20.79 16.28
C ARG A 137 -2.60 21.70 16.98
N LYS A 138 -2.19 22.65 17.84
CA LYS A 138 -3.08 23.65 18.49
C LYS A 138 -3.47 24.74 17.50
N THR A 139 -2.53 25.24 16.70
CA THR A 139 -2.80 26.10 15.54
C THR A 139 -3.71 25.35 14.55
N SER A 140 -3.45 24.06 14.29
CA SER A 140 -4.36 23.21 13.51
C SER A 140 -5.66 22.85 14.23
N LYS A 141 -5.77 22.90 15.56
CA LYS A 141 -7.04 22.66 16.30
C LYS A 141 -7.94 23.88 16.22
N SER A 142 -7.37 25.08 16.39
CA SER A 142 -8.03 26.34 16.06
C SER A 142 -8.51 26.34 14.60
N PHE A 143 -7.67 25.84 13.69
CA PHE A 143 -7.97 25.64 12.27
C PHE A 143 -9.06 24.60 11.97
N LEU A 144 -9.08 23.48 12.72
CA LEU A 144 -10.06 22.41 12.57
C LEU A 144 -11.43 22.80 13.14
N SER A 145 -11.48 23.75 14.08
CA SER A 145 -12.71 24.40 14.56
C SER A 145 -13.16 25.58 13.70
N SER A 146 -12.25 26.30 13.05
CA SER A 146 -12.56 27.43 12.16
C SER A 146 -12.93 27.02 10.73
N PHE A 147 -12.86 25.72 10.41
CA PHE A 147 -13.30 25.18 9.13
C PHE A 147 -14.84 25.18 9.08
N GLU A 148 -15.44 26.31 8.72
CA GLU A 148 -16.87 26.38 8.42
C GLU A 148 -17.18 25.52 7.20
N PHE A 149 -17.57 24.26 7.46
CA PHE A 149 -18.00 23.31 6.43
C PHE A 149 -19.08 23.88 5.49
N GLY A 150 -19.84 24.89 5.93
CA GLY A 150 -20.83 25.59 5.11
C GLY A 150 -20.24 26.28 3.87
N ASN A 151 -19.08 26.94 3.99
CA ASN A 151 -18.46 27.64 2.85
C ASN A 151 -17.88 26.66 1.84
N VAL A 152 -17.31 25.55 2.32
CA VAL A 152 -16.80 24.46 1.49
C VAL A 152 -17.92 23.77 0.71
N LEU A 153 -19.02 23.43 1.37
CA LEU A 153 -20.18 22.80 0.72
C LEU A 153 -20.89 23.75 -0.25
N SER A 154 -20.97 25.05 0.08
CA SER A 154 -21.54 26.07 -0.81
C SER A 154 -20.72 26.23 -2.10
N ALA A 155 -19.39 26.30 -1.98
CA ALA A 155 -18.48 26.36 -3.13
C ALA A 155 -18.58 25.09 -4.00
N ILE A 156 -18.64 23.91 -3.38
CA ILE A 156 -18.80 22.62 -4.07
C ILE A 156 -20.17 22.51 -4.74
N ARG A 157 -21.26 23.02 -4.14
CA ARG A 157 -22.59 23.12 -4.78
C ARG A 157 -22.57 23.99 -6.02
N GLY A 158 -21.87 25.12 -5.96
CA GLY A 158 -21.63 25.96 -7.13
C GLY A 158 -20.85 25.23 -8.22
N PHE A 159 -19.87 24.42 -7.84
CA PHE A 159 -18.99 23.69 -8.73
C PHE A 159 -19.64 22.47 -9.40
N ILE A 160 -20.38 21.64 -8.64
CA ILE A 160 -21.11 20.47 -9.14
C ILE A 160 -22.21 20.91 -10.13
N LYS A 161 -22.82 22.09 -9.91
CA LYS A 161 -23.80 22.68 -10.85
C LYS A 161 -23.18 23.23 -12.14
N GLY A 162 -21.86 23.42 -12.19
CA GLY A 162 -21.12 24.00 -13.34
C GLY A 162 -20.25 23.00 -14.11
N ALA A 163 -20.30 21.70 -13.80
CA ALA A 163 -19.42 20.67 -14.35
C ALA A 163 -19.76 20.33 -15.82
N GLY A 164 -19.38 21.24 -16.74
CA GLY A 164 -19.34 21.03 -18.19
C GLY A 164 -18.11 21.65 -18.87
N GLY A 165 -17.14 22.15 -18.11
CA GLY A 165 -15.95 22.84 -18.63
C GLY A 165 -14.73 21.93 -18.81
N LYS A 166 -14.03 22.09 -19.94
CA LYS A 166 -12.78 21.40 -20.32
C LYS A 166 -11.69 21.55 -19.25
N GLU A 167 -10.89 20.49 -19.06
CA GLU A 167 -9.65 20.47 -18.29
C GLU A 167 -8.74 21.64 -18.71
N GLU A 168 -8.62 22.66 -17.86
CA GLU A 168 -7.61 23.69 -18.01
C GLU A 168 -6.27 23.07 -17.59
N LYS A 169 -5.37 22.84 -18.54
CA LYS A 169 -3.97 22.46 -18.23
C LYS A 169 -3.40 23.54 -17.32
N ALA A 170 -3.12 23.18 -16.07
CA ALA A 170 -2.47 24.07 -15.13
C ALA A 170 -1.17 24.58 -15.75
N ASP A 171 -1.11 25.88 -16.03
CA ASP A 171 0.13 26.54 -16.43
C ASP A 171 1.09 26.50 -15.24
N ILE A 172 2.18 25.74 -15.39
CA ILE A 172 3.15 25.41 -14.32
C ILE A 172 4.07 26.61 -14.02
N LYS A 173 3.96 27.71 -14.76
CA LYS A 173 4.72 28.94 -14.47
C LYS A 173 3.96 29.86 -13.51
N GLY A 174 4.23 29.71 -12.21
CA GLY A 174 3.86 30.68 -11.17
C GLY A 174 2.53 30.45 -10.45
N GLY A 175 1.88 29.30 -10.67
CA GLY A 175 0.58 29.00 -10.11
C GLY A 175 0.58 28.11 -8.87
N GLY A 176 0.27 28.67 -7.70
CA GLY A 176 0.07 27.91 -6.45
C GLY A 176 -1.37 27.46 -6.20
N PHE A 177 -1.57 26.61 -5.19
CA PHE A 177 -2.89 26.31 -4.60
C PHE A 177 -2.95 26.89 -3.19
N GLY A 178 -3.93 27.76 -2.94
CA GLY A 178 -3.95 28.55 -1.71
C GLY A 178 -2.66 29.36 -1.58
N ARG A 179 -1.99 29.25 -0.43
CA ARG A 179 -0.67 29.89 -0.20
C ARG A 179 0.52 29.12 -0.76
N TYR A 180 0.33 27.86 -1.16
CA TYR A 180 1.42 26.96 -1.50
C TYR A 180 1.89 27.14 -2.92
N GLN A 181 3.18 27.36 -3.10
CA GLN A 181 3.80 27.57 -4.40
C GLN A 181 4.30 26.23 -4.97
N ILE A 182 3.77 25.79 -6.11
CA ILE A 182 4.22 24.54 -6.74
C ILE A 182 5.64 24.72 -7.29
N THR A 183 6.51 23.76 -6.98
CA THR A 183 7.90 23.71 -7.45
C THR A 183 8.17 22.51 -8.36
N GLY A 184 7.28 21.51 -8.39
CA GLY A 184 7.36 20.39 -9.33
C GLY A 184 6.26 19.35 -9.10
N GLU A 185 6.06 18.42 -10.04
CA GLU A 185 5.19 17.25 -9.85
C GLU A 185 6.02 16.10 -9.26
N LEU A 186 5.53 15.47 -8.18
CA LEU A 186 6.15 14.30 -7.56
C LEU A 186 5.54 12.99 -8.08
N GLY A 187 4.26 13.03 -8.43
CA GLY A 187 3.57 11.88 -8.99
C GLY A 187 2.10 12.16 -9.25
N ARG A 188 1.51 11.29 -10.07
CA ARG A 188 0.10 11.32 -10.44
C ARG A 188 -0.51 9.98 -10.13
N GLY A 189 -1.72 9.99 -9.58
CA GLY A 189 -2.47 8.77 -9.32
C GLY A 189 -3.94 8.94 -9.66
N SER A 190 -4.72 7.89 -9.39
CA SER A 190 -6.14 7.80 -9.71
C SER A 190 -6.98 8.94 -9.12
N MET A 191 -6.65 9.40 -7.92
CA MET A 191 -7.43 10.42 -7.19
C MET A 191 -6.95 11.85 -7.37
N GLY A 192 -5.70 12.05 -7.79
CA GLY A 192 -5.03 13.33 -7.59
C GLY A 192 -3.63 13.39 -8.13
N VAL A 193 -3.08 14.60 -8.12
CA VAL A 193 -1.68 14.87 -8.44
C VAL A 193 -0.99 15.30 -7.16
N VAL A 194 0.18 14.76 -6.89
CA VAL A 194 1.03 15.15 -5.77
C VAL A 194 2.14 16.05 -6.31
N TYR A 195 2.17 17.29 -5.82
CA TYR A 195 3.19 18.27 -6.18
C TYR A 195 4.20 18.43 -5.05
N ARG A 196 5.45 18.69 -5.40
CA ARG A 196 6.38 19.37 -4.51
C ARG A 196 5.96 20.83 -4.50
N ALA A 197 5.79 21.39 -3.31
CA ALA A 197 5.44 22.77 -3.13
C ALA A 197 6.26 23.40 -2.01
N TYR A 198 6.23 24.72 -1.93
CA TYR A 198 6.85 25.52 -0.88
C TYR A 198 5.75 26.25 -0.10
N ASP A 199 5.79 26.16 1.23
CA ASP A 199 4.96 26.99 2.11
C ASP A 199 5.73 28.29 2.42
N PRO A 200 5.38 29.44 1.83
CA PRO A 200 6.09 30.69 2.06
C PRO A 200 5.86 31.26 3.46
N GLN A 201 4.80 30.84 4.16
CA GLN A 201 4.47 31.36 5.49
C GLN A 201 5.39 30.77 6.56
N ILE A 202 5.71 29.48 6.44
CA ILE A 202 6.56 28.73 7.39
C ILE A 202 7.97 28.53 6.82
N GLY A 203 8.16 28.72 5.53
CA GLY A 203 9.48 28.71 4.87
C GLY A 203 10.03 27.31 4.58
N ARG A 204 9.17 26.32 4.27
CA ARG A 204 9.60 24.91 4.11
C ARG A 204 9.01 24.22 2.87
N PRO A 205 9.70 23.19 2.31
CA PRO A 205 9.10 22.32 1.32
C PRO A 205 7.99 21.47 1.92
N ILE A 206 6.95 21.22 1.13
CA ILE A 206 5.82 20.34 1.45
C ILE A 206 5.48 19.47 0.24
N ALA A 207 4.79 18.35 0.48
CA ALA A 207 4.08 17.65 -0.56
C ALA A 207 2.62 18.13 -0.56
N LEU A 208 2.07 18.40 -1.74
CA LEU A 208 0.73 18.94 -1.91
C LEU A 208 -0.08 18.01 -2.81
N LYS A 209 -0.97 17.22 -2.21
CA LYS A 209 -1.89 16.33 -2.95
C LYS A 209 -3.14 17.11 -3.33
N VAL A 210 -3.33 17.32 -4.62
CA VAL A 210 -4.47 18.03 -5.19
C VAL A 210 -5.42 17.01 -5.81
N LEU A 211 -6.69 17.04 -5.41
CA LEU A 211 -7.69 16.14 -5.98
C LEU A 211 -8.04 16.55 -7.41
N ARG A 212 -8.22 15.55 -8.28
CA ARG A 212 -8.70 15.82 -9.63
C ARG A 212 -10.18 16.19 -9.60
N GLN A 213 -10.56 17.17 -10.42
CA GLN A 213 -11.92 17.72 -10.46
C GLN A 213 -12.96 16.71 -10.95
N ASP A 214 -12.57 15.84 -11.90
CA ASP A 214 -13.41 14.76 -12.46
C ASP A 214 -13.70 13.62 -11.47
N ARG A 215 -12.99 13.59 -10.33
CA ARG A 215 -13.18 12.60 -9.26
C ARG A 215 -14.03 13.12 -8.10
N ILE A 216 -14.39 14.41 -8.09
CA ILE A 216 -15.32 14.98 -7.12
C ILE A 216 -16.74 14.58 -7.55
N SER A 217 -17.15 13.36 -7.14
CA SER A 217 -18.41 12.75 -7.58
C SER A 217 -19.65 13.26 -6.82
N SER A 218 -19.47 13.77 -5.60
CA SER A 218 -20.57 14.28 -4.75
C SER A 218 -20.07 15.09 -3.55
N GLU A 219 -20.95 15.89 -2.94
CA GLU A 219 -20.70 16.51 -1.63
C GLU A 219 -20.38 15.47 -0.55
N ALA A 220 -21.03 14.30 -0.59
CA ALA A 220 -20.81 13.21 0.35
C ALA A 220 -19.40 12.59 0.23
N PHE A 221 -18.85 12.53 -0.99
CA PHE A 221 -17.47 12.12 -1.24
C PHE A 221 -16.49 13.08 -0.54
N VAL A 222 -16.68 14.39 -0.76
CA VAL A 222 -15.81 15.41 -0.17
C VAL A 222 -15.88 15.41 1.35
N LEU A 223 -17.09 15.35 1.93
CA LEU A 223 -17.25 15.35 3.39
C LEU A 223 -16.55 14.15 4.04
N ARG A 224 -16.62 12.98 3.41
CA ARG A 224 -15.89 11.79 3.86
C ARG A 224 -14.39 11.94 3.70
N PHE A 225 -13.90 12.42 2.55
CA PHE A 225 -12.48 12.74 2.32
C PHE A 225 -11.92 13.66 3.41
N LEU A 226 -12.65 14.74 3.73
CA LEU A 226 -12.26 15.68 4.78
C LEU A 226 -12.30 15.02 6.17
N THR A 227 -13.30 14.19 6.45
CA THR A 227 -13.43 13.50 7.75
C THR A 227 -12.29 12.49 7.95
N GLU A 228 -11.89 11.78 6.91
CA GLU A 228 -10.76 10.85 6.92
C GLU A 228 -9.43 11.58 7.02
N GLY A 229 -9.23 12.67 6.27
CA GLY A 229 -8.07 13.55 6.42
C GLY A 229 -7.93 14.09 7.85
N LYS A 230 -9.04 14.43 8.51
CA LYS A 230 -9.08 14.81 9.93
C LYS A 230 -8.71 13.66 10.86
N ALA A 231 -9.12 12.43 10.55
CA ALA A 231 -8.76 11.25 11.33
C ALA A 231 -7.25 10.96 11.24
N ILE A 232 -6.70 11.02 10.02
CA ILE A 232 -5.27 10.81 9.75
C ILE A 232 -4.43 11.92 10.40
N GLY A 233 -4.87 13.18 10.34
CA GLY A 233 -4.19 14.31 11.02
C GLY A 233 -4.13 14.20 12.55
N ARG A 234 -4.82 13.23 13.16
CA ARG A 234 -4.70 12.89 14.60
C ARG A 234 -3.67 11.78 14.86
N LEU A 235 -3.17 11.11 13.83
CA LEU A 235 -2.05 10.19 13.93
C LEU A 235 -0.78 11.01 14.14
N SER A 236 0.04 10.57 15.10
CA SER A 236 1.33 11.19 15.41
C SER A 236 2.28 10.03 15.63
N HIS A 237 3.03 9.72 14.58
CA HIS A 237 3.97 8.60 14.57
C HIS A 237 5.13 8.94 13.62
N PRO A 238 6.39 8.68 13.99
CA PRO A 238 7.54 9.02 13.15
C PRO A 238 7.46 8.40 11.75
N ASN A 239 6.92 7.19 11.64
CA ASN A 239 6.78 6.46 10.37
C ASN A 239 5.42 6.69 9.65
N ILE A 240 4.60 7.67 10.05
CA ILE A 240 3.39 8.07 9.32
C ILE A 240 3.59 9.48 8.78
N VAL A 241 3.16 9.73 7.53
CA VAL A 241 3.22 11.06 6.95
C VAL A 241 2.35 12.04 7.74
N SER A 242 2.92 13.20 8.07
CA SER A 242 2.17 14.24 8.79
C SER A 242 1.32 15.07 7.83
N ILE A 243 0.06 15.29 8.17
CA ILE A 243 -0.81 16.25 7.46
C ILE A 243 -0.67 17.61 8.15
N TYR A 244 -0.35 18.64 7.37
CA TYR A 244 -0.21 20.01 7.88
C TYR A 244 -1.46 20.85 7.68
N ASP A 245 -2.09 20.74 6.51
CA ASP A 245 -3.21 21.59 6.11
C ASP A 245 -4.13 20.88 5.13
N ILE A 246 -5.40 21.26 5.14
CA ILE A 246 -6.40 20.93 4.12
C ILE A 246 -7.03 22.23 3.69
N GLY A 247 -6.99 22.53 2.39
CA GLY A 247 -7.55 23.77 1.89
C GLY A 247 -8.15 23.64 0.50
N GLN A 248 -8.52 24.80 -0.05
CA GLN A 248 -9.11 24.91 -1.37
C GLN A 248 -8.31 25.89 -2.21
N GLY A 249 -8.18 25.58 -3.49
CA GLY A 249 -7.56 26.46 -4.45
C GLY A 249 -7.99 26.06 -5.85
N ARG A 250 -8.22 27.04 -6.73
CA ARG A 250 -8.52 26.82 -8.15
C ARG A 250 -9.68 25.84 -8.38
N GLY A 251 -10.71 25.91 -7.53
CA GLY A 251 -11.91 25.08 -7.69
C GLY A 251 -11.72 23.59 -7.33
N THR A 252 -10.67 23.24 -6.60
CA THR A 252 -10.46 21.88 -6.06
C THR A 252 -9.90 21.93 -4.63
N ILE A 253 -9.83 20.76 -4.01
CA ILE A 253 -9.33 20.54 -2.65
C ILE A 253 -7.88 20.08 -2.73
N TYR A 254 -7.07 20.57 -1.81
CA TYR A 254 -5.71 20.10 -1.63
C TYR A 254 -5.47 19.64 -0.18
N LEU A 255 -4.51 18.74 -0.03
CA LEU A 255 -3.95 18.27 1.22
C LEU A 255 -2.46 18.62 1.23
N ALA A 256 -2.05 19.50 2.14
CA ALA A 256 -0.64 19.79 2.38
C ALA A 256 -0.11 18.83 3.45
N MET A 257 0.97 18.14 3.11
CA MET A 257 1.56 17.09 3.92
C MET A 257 3.08 17.22 3.95
N GLU A 258 3.69 16.51 4.89
CA GLU A 258 5.13 16.36 5.02
C GLU A 258 5.77 15.95 3.70
N PHE A 259 6.75 16.75 3.24
CA PHE A 259 7.61 16.34 2.15
C PHE A 259 8.63 15.32 2.69
N ILE A 260 8.62 14.12 2.14
CA ILE A 260 9.51 13.04 2.58
C ILE A 260 10.61 12.86 1.54
N GLU A 261 11.85 13.05 1.97
CA GLU A 261 13.02 12.71 1.16
C GLU A 261 13.31 11.21 1.25
N GLY A 262 13.25 10.53 0.10
CA GLY A 262 13.44 9.09 -0.01
C GLY A 262 12.89 8.54 -1.32
N GLU A 263 12.89 7.23 -1.43
CA GLU A 263 12.33 6.51 -2.58
C GLU A 263 11.16 5.64 -2.14
N THR A 264 10.15 5.48 -2.98
CA THR A 264 9.09 4.50 -2.69
C THR A 264 9.68 3.09 -2.67
N LEU A 265 9.12 2.20 -1.85
CA LEU A 265 9.55 0.81 -1.79
C LEU A 265 9.42 0.14 -3.16
N ASN A 266 8.45 0.54 -3.99
CA ASN A 266 8.33 0.07 -5.36
C ASN A 266 9.58 0.41 -6.21
N GLN A 267 10.04 1.67 -6.17
CA GLN A 267 11.27 2.09 -6.85
C GLN A 267 12.51 1.37 -6.31
N VAL A 268 12.57 1.15 -5.00
CA VAL A 268 13.66 0.40 -4.37
C VAL A 268 13.69 -1.05 -4.88
N MET A 269 12.53 -1.70 -4.97
CA MET A 269 12.37 -3.08 -5.44
C MET A 269 12.73 -3.27 -6.93
N GLU A 270 12.54 -2.23 -7.74
CA GLU A 270 12.97 -2.20 -9.15
C GLU A 270 14.49 -2.09 -9.29
N LYS A 271 15.14 -1.35 -8.37
CA LYS A 271 16.58 -1.06 -8.43
C LYS A 271 17.46 -2.15 -7.82
N LYS A 272 17.04 -2.73 -6.69
CA LYS A 272 17.85 -3.69 -5.94
C LYS A 272 17.01 -4.76 -5.25
N ARG A 273 17.67 -5.89 -4.95
CA ARG A 273 17.17 -6.86 -3.98
C ARG A 273 17.65 -6.48 -2.59
N LEU A 274 16.74 -6.52 -1.61
CA LEU A 274 17.05 -6.23 -0.20
C LEU A 274 17.54 -7.50 0.49
N GLY A 275 18.44 -7.35 1.47
CA GLY A 275 18.87 -8.47 2.30
C GLY A 275 17.77 -8.88 3.28
N LEU A 276 17.74 -10.15 3.72
CA LEU A 276 16.70 -10.64 4.65
C LEU A 276 16.61 -9.81 5.94
N LYS A 277 17.74 -9.42 6.52
CA LYS A 277 17.76 -8.54 7.71
C LYS A 277 17.09 -7.18 7.47
N GLU A 278 17.30 -6.60 6.28
CA GLU A 278 16.68 -5.33 5.88
C GLU A 278 15.18 -5.54 5.68
N ILE A 279 14.76 -6.60 4.98
CA ILE A 279 13.35 -6.94 4.76
C ILE A 279 12.62 -7.13 6.10
N VAL A 280 13.21 -7.87 7.03
CA VAL A 280 12.62 -8.10 8.35
C VAL A 280 12.54 -6.80 9.15
N SER A 281 13.58 -5.95 9.11
CA SER A 281 13.56 -4.62 9.74
C SER A 281 12.43 -3.75 9.19
N LEU A 282 12.26 -3.70 7.87
CA LEU A 282 11.16 -2.98 7.23
C LEU A 282 9.80 -3.56 7.64
N GLY A 283 9.67 -4.90 7.68
CA GLY A 283 8.49 -5.61 8.15
C GLY A 283 8.09 -5.22 9.58
N ILE A 284 9.06 -5.14 10.48
CA ILE A 284 8.84 -4.70 11.87
C ILE A 284 8.33 -3.27 11.90
N GLN A 285 9.03 -2.34 11.23
CA GLN A 285 8.63 -0.93 11.20
C GLN A 285 7.21 -0.76 10.63
N MET A 286 6.88 -1.46 9.53
CA MET A 286 5.55 -1.41 8.93
C MET A 286 4.47 -1.96 9.88
N ALA A 287 4.72 -3.12 10.49
CA ALA A 287 3.78 -3.76 11.40
C ALA A 287 3.49 -2.91 12.65
N GLU A 288 4.52 -2.32 13.26
CA GLU A 288 4.36 -1.41 14.41
C GLU A 288 3.62 -0.12 14.03
N THR A 289 3.91 0.41 12.84
CA THR A 289 3.26 1.63 12.33
C THR A 289 1.77 1.40 12.07
N LEU A 290 1.42 0.26 11.46
CA LEU A 290 0.02 -0.12 11.23
C LEU A 290 -0.72 -0.37 12.55
N ASP A 291 -0.07 -1.03 13.51
CA ASP A 291 -0.64 -1.24 14.85
C ASP A 291 -1.01 0.09 15.54
N HIS A 292 -0.12 1.09 15.45
CA HIS A 292 -0.38 2.42 16.00
C HIS A 292 -1.64 3.07 15.40
N ALA A 293 -1.86 2.92 14.08
CA ALA A 293 -3.05 3.43 13.42
C ALA A 293 -4.31 2.64 13.83
N HIS A 294 -4.21 1.31 13.89
CA HIS A 294 -5.32 0.42 14.24
C HIS A 294 -5.83 0.66 15.67
N GLN A 295 -4.93 0.95 16.62
CA GLN A 295 -5.30 1.31 18.00
C GLN A 295 -6.18 2.57 18.07
N LYS A 296 -6.07 3.45 17.07
CA LYS A 296 -6.90 4.65 16.92
C LYS A 296 -8.11 4.43 16.00
N ARG A 297 -8.42 3.16 15.68
CA ARG A 297 -9.50 2.72 14.78
C ARG A 297 -9.36 3.25 13.35
N ILE A 298 -8.13 3.50 12.92
CA ILE A 298 -7.83 3.93 11.54
C ILE A 298 -7.17 2.76 10.83
N VAL A 299 -7.81 2.26 9.77
CA VAL A 299 -7.30 1.19 8.89
C VAL A 299 -6.81 1.85 7.60
N HIS A 300 -5.65 1.43 7.10
CA HIS A 300 -5.04 2.05 5.92
C HIS A 300 -5.73 1.65 4.61
N ARG A 301 -6.10 0.37 4.43
CA ARG A 301 -6.84 -0.18 3.28
C ARG A 301 -6.15 -0.11 1.91
N ASP A 302 -4.95 0.46 1.82
CA ASP A 302 -4.18 0.60 0.56
C ASP A 302 -2.68 0.44 0.84
N VAL A 303 -2.34 -0.55 1.66
CA VAL A 303 -0.93 -0.85 1.98
C VAL A 303 -0.30 -1.51 0.75
N LYS A 304 0.66 -0.83 0.12
CA LYS A 304 1.39 -1.31 -1.06
C LYS A 304 2.77 -0.64 -1.14
N PRO A 305 3.73 -1.21 -1.90
CA PRO A 305 5.08 -0.63 -2.01
C PRO A 305 5.11 0.83 -2.48
N GLY A 306 4.15 1.26 -3.31
CA GLY A 306 4.05 2.66 -3.76
C GLY A 306 3.69 3.66 -2.65
N ASN A 307 3.08 3.20 -1.56
CA ASN A 307 2.65 4.06 -0.44
C ASN A 307 3.65 4.03 0.74
N ILE A 308 4.78 3.33 0.60
CA ILE A 308 5.83 3.22 1.61
C ILE A 308 7.06 3.91 1.07
N ILE A 309 7.53 4.97 1.72
CA ILE A 309 8.76 5.67 1.34
C ILE A 309 9.89 5.21 2.27
N LEU A 310 11.01 4.77 1.69
CA LEU A 310 12.23 4.42 2.39
C LEU A 310 13.21 5.61 2.32
N GLN A 311 13.63 6.08 3.48
CA GLN A 311 14.59 7.16 3.61
C GLN A 311 16.03 6.62 3.66
N ALA A 312 17.01 7.48 3.37
CA ALA A 312 18.43 7.10 3.35
C ALA A 312 18.96 6.56 4.69
N ASN A 313 18.33 6.93 5.81
CA ASN A 313 18.65 6.44 7.15
C ASN A 313 18.01 5.07 7.48
N GLY A 314 17.32 4.43 6.54
CA GLY A 314 16.64 3.14 6.73
C GLY A 314 15.28 3.21 7.43
N GLN A 315 14.76 4.41 7.72
CA GLN A 315 13.41 4.57 8.25
C GLN A 315 12.38 4.58 7.13
N ILE A 316 11.21 4.01 7.41
CA ILE A 316 10.06 4.10 6.52
C ILE A 316 9.15 5.28 6.86
N LYS A 317 8.41 5.78 5.87
CA LYS A 317 7.20 6.58 6.06
C LYS A 317 6.07 5.94 5.28
N ILE A 318 4.98 5.63 5.97
CA ILE A 318 3.73 5.21 5.36
C ILE A 318 2.93 6.46 4.99
N THR A 319 2.54 6.52 3.73
CA THR A 319 1.82 7.63 3.10
C THR A 319 0.44 7.15 2.62
N ASP A 320 -0.43 8.07 2.23
CA ASP A 320 -1.68 7.73 1.54
C ASP A 320 -2.58 6.73 2.31
N PHE A 321 -2.67 6.89 3.63
CA PHE A 321 -3.71 6.25 4.45
C PHE A 321 -5.06 6.46 3.76
N GLY A 322 -5.70 5.35 3.40
CA GLY A 322 -6.60 5.23 2.27
C GLY A 322 -7.78 6.20 2.26
N ILE A 323 -7.50 7.44 1.85
CA ILE A 323 -8.50 8.43 1.45
C ILE A 323 -9.17 8.01 0.11
N ALA A 324 -8.84 6.82 -0.38
CA ALA A 324 -9.12 6.29 -1.72
C ALA A 324 -10.20 5.22 -1.79
N HIS A 325 -10.78 4.76 -0.68
CA HIS A 325 -11.98 3.91 -0.73
C HIS A 325 -13.25 4.73 -0.59
N LEU A 326 -13.29 5.81 -1.37
CA LEU A 326 -14.45 6.61 -1.67
C LEU A 326 -15.12 6.14 -2.98
N GLU A 327 -15.15 4.83 -3.23
CA GLU A 327 -15.97 4.29 -4.31
C GLU A 327 -17.37 3.99 -3.74
N ASP A 328 -18.35 4.70 -4.29
CA ASP A 328 -19.74 4.31 -4.21
C ASP A 328 -19.85 2.92 -4.88
N PRO A 329 -20.42 1.89 -4.21
CA PRO A 329 -20.60 0.56 -4.82
C PRO A 329 -21.43 0.58 -6.11
N SER A 330 -22.03 1.72 -6.48
CA SER A 330 -22.77 1.95 -7.72
C SER A 330 -21.95 2.53 -8.89
N MET A 331 -20.68 2.91 -8.72
CA MET A 331 -19.86 3.50 -9.79
C MET A 331 -18.96 2.45 -10.48
N PRO A 332 -19.05 2.28 -11.81
CA PRO A 332 -18.10 1.47 -12.56
C PRO A 332 -16.71 2.08 -12.50
N GLN A 333 -15.69 1.29 -12.15
CA GLN A 333 -14.29 1.68 -12.25
C GLN A 333 -13.95 2.04 -13.71
N GLN A 334 -13.95 3.33 -14.03
CA GLN A 334 -13.55 3.81 -15.35
C GLN A 334 -12.04 3.67 -15.52
N THR A 335 -11.70 2.75 -16.42
CA THR A 335 -10.37 2.28 -16.79
C THR A 335 -9.67 3.24 -17.77
N GLN A 336 -8.55 3.83 -17.35
CA GLN A 336 -7.52 4.30 -18.29
C GLN A 336 -6.35 3.30 -18.25
N ALA A 337 -6.08 2.70 -19.41
CA ALA A 337 -5.05 1.68 -19.59
C ALA A 337 -3.66 2.19 -19.20
N GLY A 338 -2.97 1.47 -18.31
CA GLY A 338 -1.58 1.73 -17.92
C GLY A 338 -1.31 1.59 -16.42
N GLU A 339 -2.13 2.21 -15.56
CA GLU A 339 -2.00 2.14 -14.08
C GLU A 339 -2.78 0.98 -13.44
N ILE A 340 -3.53 0.23 -14.26
CA ILE A 340 -4.59 -0.71 -13.83
C ILE A 340 -4.05 -1.95 -13.10
N LEU A 341 -2.77 -2.32 -13.20
CA LEU A 341 -2.31 -3.61 -12.65
C LEU A 341 -1.76 -3.56 -11.20
N GLY A 342 -1.55 -2.37 -10.64
CA GLY A 342 -0.77 -2.20 -9.41
C GLY A 342 -1.54 -2.41 -8.10
N THR A 343 -2.66 -1.69 -7.93
CA THR A 343 -3.35 -1.57 -6.62
C THR A 343 -4.10 -2.84 -6.18
N PRO A 344 -4.84 -3.56 -7.05
CA PRO A 344 -5.62 -4.71 -6.60
C PRO A 344 -4.77 -5.91 -6.19
N ALA A 345 -3.52 -5.96 -6.62
CA ALA A 345 -2.59 -7.04 -6.30
C ALA A 345 -2.20 -7.11 -4.82
N TYR A 346 -2.49 -6.07 -4.02
CA TYR A 346 -2.22 -6.04 -2.58
C TYR A 346 -3.51 -6.05 -1.73
N MET A 347 -4.69 -6.15 -2.34
CA MET A 347 -5.96 -6.17 -1.61
C MET A 347 -6.14 -7.48 -0.85
N SER A 348 -6.80 -7.43 0.31
CA SER A 348 -7.19 -8.62 1.05
C SER A 348 -8.49 -9.25 0.51
N PRO A 349 -8.75 -10.55 0.78
CA PRO A 349 -9.98 -11.22 0.33
C PRO A 349 -11.25 -10.48 0.72
N GLU A 350 -11.32 -9.98 1.96
CA GLU A 350 -12.46 -9.22 2.46
C GLU A 350 -12.63 -7.86 1.75
N GLN A 351 -11.55 -7.22 1.29
CA GLN A 351 -11.65 -6.03 0.44
C GLN A 351 -12.21 -6.37 -0.94
N VAL A 352 -11.70 -7.43 -1.56
CA VAL A 352 -12.18 -7.87 -2.89
C VAL A 352 -13.66 -8.27 -2.84
N LEU A 353 -14.10 -8.89 -1.75
CA LEU A 353 -15.48 -9.31 -1.53
C LEU A 353 -16.38 -8.20 -0.96
N SER A 354 -15.88 -6.98 -0.78
CA SER A 354 -16.60 -5.86 -0.15
C SER A 354 -17.20 -6.21 1.23
N GLN A 355 -16.51 -7.05 1.98
CA GLN A 355 -16.85 -7.44 3.35
C GLN A 355 -16.32 -6.40 4.36
N PRO A 356 -16.75 -6.45 5.64
CA PRO A 356 -16.21 -5.59 6.67
C PRO A 356 -14.68 -5.71 6.79
N VAL A 357 -14.00 -4.57 6.70
CA VAL A 357 -12.53 -4.45 6.74
C VAL A 357 -12.08 -3.94 8.09
N ASP A 358 -11.13 -4.63 8.72
CA ASP A 358 -10.43 -4.20 9.93
C ASP A 358 -8.90 -4.16 9.72
N GLY A 359 -8.13 -3.92 10.80
CA GLY A 359 -6.67 -3.83 10.73
C GLY A 359 -5.98 -5.08 10.15
N ARG A 360 -6.63 -6.25 10.20
CA ARG A 360 -6.07 -7.50 9.67
C ARG A 360 -6.03 -7.53 8.14
N SER A 361 -6.76 -6.65 7.46
CA SER A 361 -6.63 -6.43 6.02
C SER A 361 -5.28 -5.82 5.68
N ASP A 362 -4.84 -4.79 6.43
CA ASP A 362 -3.53 -4.17 6.24
C ASP A 362 -2.38 -5.16 6.51
N LEU A 363 -2.56 -6.09 7.46
CA LEU A 363 -1.59 -7.13 7.74
C LEU A 363 -1.49 -8.18 6.63
N PHE A 364 -2.59 -8.45 5.92
CA PHE A 364 -2.57 -9.30 4.72
C PHE A 364 -1.78 -8.63 3.59
N SER A 365 -2.05 -7.35 3.33
CA SER A 365 -1.30 -6.55 2.35
C SER A 365 0.20 -6.47 2.68
N LEU A 366 0.54 -6.29 3.97
CA LEU A 366 1.93 -6.37 4.44
C LEU A 366 2.53 -7.77 4.20
N GLY A 367 1.76 -8.84 4.42
CA GLY A 367 2.16 -10.20 4.06
C GLY A 367 2.53 -10.36 2.59
N ILE A 368 1.77 -9.73 1.68
CA ILE A 368 2.06 -9.74 0.24
C ILE A 368 3.39 -9.02 -0.04
N ILE A 369 3.61 -7.85 0.58
CA ILE A 369 4.87 -7.10 0.45
C ILE A 369 6.06 -7.94 0.93
N LEU A 370 5.97 -8.55 2.10
CA LEU A 370 7.04 -9.39 2.64
C LEU A 370 7.31 -10.62 1.76
N TYR A 371 6.27 -11.25 1.23
CA TYR A 371 6.39 -12.34 0.28
C TYR A 371 7.14 -11.90 -0.99
N GLU A 372 6.77 -10.77 -1.57
CA GLU A 372 7.38 -10.25 -2.79
C GLU A 372 8.83 -9.80 -2.57
N LEU A 373 9.12 -9.17 -1.43
CA LEU A 373 10.48 -8.78 -1.05
C LEU A 373 11.40 -9.99 -0.89
N THR A 374 10.91 -11.07 -0.26
CA THR A 374 11.71 -12.27 0.02
C THR A 374 11.87 -13.18 -1.19
N THR A 375 10.82 -13.36 -2.00
CA THR A 375 10.84 -14.29 -3.14
C THR A 375 11.14 -13.62 -4.47
N GLY A 376 11.05 -12.28 -4.53
CA GLY A 376 11.17 -11.49 -5.76
C GLY A 376 9.93 -11.55 -6.65
N THR A 377 8.85 -12.24 -6.26
CA THR A 377 7.61 -12.31 -7.04
C THR A 377 6.36 -12.28 -6.14
N ARG A 378 5.24 -11.77 -6.64
CA ARG A 378 3.97 -11.71 -5.87
C ARG A 378 3.40 -13.10 -5.58
N PRO A 379 2.72 -13.30 -4.43
CA PRO A 379 2.07 -14.57 -4.07
C PRO A 379 0.86 -14.88 -4.95
N PHE A 380 0.13 -13.84 -5.39
CA PHE A 380 -1.06 -13.96 -6.22
C PHE A 380 -0.78 -13.33 -7.59
N LYS A 381 -0.96 -14.11 -8.65
CA LYS A 381 -0.69 -13.70 -10.04
C LYS A 381 -1.86 -14.10 -10.93
N GLY A 382 -2.02 -13.39 -12.03
CA GLY A 382 -3.02 -13.70 -13.05
C GLY A 382 -2.80 -12.81 -14.27
N ASP A 383 -3.22 -13.30 -15.43
CA ASP A 383 -3.02 -12.60 -16.71
C ASP A 383 -3.91 -11.36 -16.86
N ASN A 384 -4.92 -11.22 -15.99
CA ASN A 384 -5.81 -10.07 -15.94
C ASN A 384 -6.28 -9.80 -14.51
N MET A 385 -6.96 -8.66 -14.33
CA MET A 385 -7.47 -8.21 -13.04
C MET A 385 -8.36 -9.25 -12.34
N ALA A 386 -9.33 -9.81 -13.06
CA ALA A 386 -10.25 -10.79 -12.50
C ALA A 386 -9.51 -12.05 -12.01
N ALA A 387 -8.48 -12.50 -12.75
CA ALA A 387 -7.65 -13.62 -12.35
C ALA A 387 -6.85 -13.33 -11.07
N ILE A 388 -6.28 -12.12 -10.94
CA ILE A 388 -5.57 -11.69 -9.72
C ILE A 388 -6.52 -11.66 -8.52
N LEU A 389 -7.69 -11.02 -8.66
CA LEU A 389 -8.70 -10.95 -7.60
C LEU A 389 -9.19 -12.35 -7.18
N ASN A 390 -9.41 -13.24 -8.15
CA ASN A 390 -9.80 -14.62 -7.87
C ASN A 390 -8.68 -15.38 -7.14
N ALA A 391 -7.41 -15.17 -7.51
CA ALA A 391 -6.26 -15.76 -6.82
C ALA A 391 -6.15 -15.24 -5.37
N VAL A 392 -6.41 -13.94 -5.14
CA VAL A 392 -6.48 -13.38 -3.79
C VAL A 392 -7.52 -14.10 -2.95
N ILE A 393 -8.69 -14.46 -3.50
CA ILE A 393 -9.76 -15.14 -2.75
C ILE A 393 -9.46 -16.64 -2.55
N LEU A 394 -9.09 -17.36 -3.61
CA LEU A 394 -9.12 -18.83 -3.64
C LEU A 394 -7.74 -19.51 -3.57
N PHE A 395 -6.69 -18.86 -4.06
CA PHE A 395 -5.40 -19.52 -4.26
C PHE A 395 -4.52 -19.46 -3.02
N HIS A 396 -3.89 -20.58 -2.67
CA HIS A 396 -2.89 -20.64 -1.60
C HIS A 396 -1.49 -20.56 -2.21
N PRO A 397 -0.66 -19.55 -1.87
CA PRO A 397 0.64 -19.36 -2.49
C PRO A 397 1.64 -20.41 -2.00
N MET A 398 2.67 -20.67 -2.80
CA MET A 398 3.77 -21.55 -2.39
C MET A 398 4.58 -20.89 -1.27
N GLU A 399 5.02 -21.66 -0.28
CA GLU A 399 5.81 -21.12 0.83
C GLU A 399 7.13 -20.50 0.33
N PRO A 400 7.55 -19.32 0.84
CA PRO A 400 8.81 -18.69 0.48
C PRO A 400 10.03 -19.62 0.60
N SER A 401 10.12 -20.39 1.68
CA SER A 401 11.20 -21.37 1.93
C SER A 401 11.26 -22.50 0.89
N THR A 402 10.13 -22.81 0.24
CA THR A 402 10.09 -23.82 -0.85
C THR A 402 10.65 -23.22 -2.16
N LEU A 403 10.39 -21.94 -2.41
CA LEU A 403 10.91 -21.23 -3.58
C LEU A 403 12.40 -20.92 -3.46
N ASN A 404 12.85 -20.57 -2.25
CA ASN A 404 14.24 -20.28 -1.97
C ASN A 404 14.62 -20.83 -0.58
N PRO A 405 15.37 -21.95 -0.51
CA PRO A 405 15.83 -22.54 0.75
C PRO A 405 16.72 -21.65 1.61
N ALA A 406 17.25 -20.54 1.07
CA ALA A 406 17.97 -19.54 1.86
C ALA A 406 17.04 -18.69 2.74
N ILE A 407 15.72 -18.72 2.53
CA ILE A 407 14.74 -18.05 3.36
C ILE A 407 14.47 -18.90 4.61
N PRO A 408 14.67 -18.36 5.83
CA PRO A 408 14.39 -19.10 7.05
C PRO A 408 12.94 -19.58 7.12
N VAL A 409 12.76 -20.84 7.56
CA VAL A 409 11.43 -21.45 7.71
C VAL A 409 10.53 -20.61 8.64
N GLY A 410 11.09 -20.05 9.71
CA GLY A 410 10.33 -19.18 10.62
C GLY A 410 9.80 -17.91 9.94
N LEU A 411 10.61 -17.27 9.08
CA LEU A 411 10.17 -16.11 8.30
C LEU A 411 9.09 -16.51 7.28
N SER A 412 9.29 -17.64 6.60
CA SER A 412 8.32 -18.23 5.68
C SER A 412 6.96 -18.44 6.35
N GLN A 413 6.93 -19.06 7.54
CA GLN A 413 5.71 -19.30 8.31
C GLN A 413 5.02 -18.00 8.75
N ILE A 414 5.77 -16.98 9.15
CA ILE A 414 5.22 -15.67 9.51
C ILE A 414 4.52 -15.03 8.30
N ILE A 415 5.18 -15.02 7.14
CA ILE A 415 4.62 -14.49 5.89
C ILE A 415 3.34 -15.25 5.52
N MET A 416 3.38 -16.59 5.57
CA MET A 416 2.22 -17.41 5.22
C MET A 416 1.04 -17.20 6.18
N LYS A 417 1.30 -16.97 7.48
CA LYS A 417 0.24 -16.63 8.44
C LYS A 417 -0.45 -15.31 8.11
N CYS A 418 0.27 -14.30 7.61
CA CYS A 418 -0.35 -13.06 7.11
C CYS A 418 -1.27 -13.31 5.91
N LEU A 419 -0.93 -14.29 5.06
CA LEU A 419 -1.62 -14.59 3.81
C LEU A 419 -2.80 -15.58 3.94
N ASN A 420 -3.16 -15.96 5.18
CA ASN A 420 -4.37 -16.74 5.42
C ASN A 420 -5.62 -16.01 4.91
N LYS A 421 -6.54 -16.73 4.27
CA LYS A 421 -7.72 -16.12 3.63
C LYS A 421 -8.70 -15.54 4.63
N ARG A 422 -8.94 -16.26 5.73
CA ARG A 422 -9.80 -15.81 6.82
C ARG A 422 -9.04 -14.85 7.74
N PRO A 423 -9.56 -13.64 8.05
CA PRO A 423 -8.90 -12.68 8.93
C PRO A 423 -8.56 -13.25 10.33
N GLU A 424 -9.42 -14.10 10.88
CA GLU A 424 -9.22 -14.77 12.18
C GLU A 424 -8.02 -15.71 12.25
N ASP A 425 -7.55 -16.21 11.11
CA ASP A 425 -6.38 -17.09 11.03
C ASP A 425 -5.06 -16.29 10.89
N ARG A 426 -5.14 -14.96 10.80
CA ARG A 426 -3.98 -14.05 10.69
C ARG A 426 -3.48 -13.61 12.07
N PHE A 427 -2.47 -12.75 12.08
CA PHE A 427 -2.12 -12.02 13.31
C PHE A 427 -3.28 -11.08 13.69
N GLU A 428 -3.66 -11.09 14.97
CA GLU A 428 -4.72 -10.20 15.46
C GLU A 428 -4.31 -8.72 15.35
N ARG A 429 -3.01 -8.45 15.56
CA ARG A 429 -2.45 -7.10 15.71
C ARG A 429 -1.11 -6.97 15.01
N GLY A 430 -0.81 -5.76 14.54
CA GLY A 430 0.50 -5.45 13.94
C GLY A 430 1.65 -5.64 14.93
N ARG A 431 1.42 -5.35 16.22
CA ARG A 431 2.39 -5.63 17.28
C ARG A 431 2.78 -7.11 17.36
N SER A 432 1.81 -8.03 17.25
CA SER A 432 2.08 -9.47 17.31
C SER A 432 2.88 -9.95 16.09
N LEU A 433 2.65 -9.36 14.92
CA LEU A 433 3.47 -9.60 13.73
C LEU A 433 4.90 -9.08 13.93
N ALA A 434 5.05 -7.85 14.43
CA ALA A 434 6.36 -7.26 14.71
C ALA A 434 7.16 -8.10 15.72
N GLU A 435 6.53 -8.57 16.80
CA GLU A 435 7.15 -9.45 17.80
C GLU A 435 7.59 -10.79 17.18
N ALA A 436 6.78 -11.38 16.30
CA ALA A 436 7.15 -12.61 15.59
C ALA A 436 8.37 -12.40 14.67
N LEU A 437 8.40 -11.29 13.94
CA LEU A 437 9.52 -10.90 13.08
C LEU A 437 10.81 -10.65 13.88
N LYS A 438 10.73 -9.90 14.99
CA LYS A 438 11.85 -9.67 15.91
C LYS A 438 12.41 -10.98 16.47
N LYS A 439 11.53 -11.87 16.91
CA LYS A 439 11.91 -13.18 17.44
C LYS A 439 12.68 -13.97 16.40
N ASN A 440 12.29 -13.92 15.13
CA ASN A 440 13.00 -14.61 14.05
C ASN A 440 14.41 -14.04 13.81
N MET A 441 14.63 -12.72 13.95
CA MET A 441 15.99 -12.13 13.85
C MET A 441 16.96 -12.62 14.93
N LEU A 442 16.45 -12.93 16.14
CA LEU A 442 17.28 -13.35 17.28
C LEU A 442 17.80 -14.79 17.17
N PHE A 443 17.23 -15.61 16.29
CA PHE A 443 17.68 -16.99 16.07
C PHE A 443 18.67 -17.12 14.89
N GLU A 444 18.95 -16.04 14.15
CA GLU A 444 19.98 -15.99 13.10
C GLU A 444 21.37 -15.60 13.62
N SER A 445 21.55 -15.35 14.93
CA SER A 445 22.85 -15.04 15.53
C SER A 445 23.70 -16.26 15.88
N ASP A 446 23.15 -17.47 15.83
CA ASP A 446 23.97 -18.69 15.83
C ASP A 446 24.15 -19.12 14.38
N PRO A 447 25.39 -19.14 13.84
CA PRO A 447 25.60 -19.75 12.54
C PRO A 447 25.14 -21.21 12.67
N PRO A 448 24.23 -21.71 11.80
CA PRO A 448 24.05 -23.14 11.73
C PRO A 448 25.43 -23.73 11.45
N ALA A 449 25.84 -24.69 12.27
CA ALA A 449 27.08 -25.43 12.10
C ALA A 449 27.24 -25.72 10.60
N VAL A 450 28.38 -25.32 10.03
CA VAL A 450 28.72 -25.64 8.65
C VAL A 450 28.71 -27.16 8.56
N ILE A 451 27.58 -27.73 8.14
CA ILE A 451 27.53 -29.11 7.71
C ILE A 451 28.29 -29.08 6.39
N PRO A 452 29.47 -29.73 6.29
CA PRO A 452 30.19 -29.78 5.03
C PRO A 452 29.24 -30.31 3.94
N PRO A 453 29.33 -29.80 2.70
CA PRO A 453 28.39 -30.17 1.66
C PRO A 453 28.37 -31.70 1.54
N ALA A 454 27.18 -32.28 1.72
CA ALA A 454 26.98 -33.69 1.47
C ALA A 454 27.43 -33.96 0.04
N ILE A 455 28.48 -34.78 -0.10
CA ILE A 455 28.94 -35.30 -1.37
C ILE A 455 27.72 -35.97 -2.02
N LYS A 456 27.13 -35.32 -3.02
CA LYS A 456 26.04 -35.88 -3.82
C LYS A 456 26.59 -37.13 -4.49
N LYS A 457 26.33 -38.32 -3.93
CA LYS A 457 26.50 -39.57 -4.66
C LYS A 457 25.56 -39.50 -5.87
N LYS A 458 26.13 -39.45 -7.07
CA LYS A 458 25.38 -39.54 -8.33
C LYS A 458 24.47 -40.78 -8.24
N PRO A 459 23.20 -40.66 -8.62
CA PRO A 459 22.30 -41.79 -8.50
C PRO A 459 22.68 -42.92 -9.47
N ARG A 460 22.66 -44.16 -8.96
CA ARG A 460 23.07 -45.38 -9.69
C ARG A 460 22.08 -45.84 -10.78
N TYR A 461 21.01 -45.11 -11.07
CA TYR A 461 20.07 -45.45 -12.14
C TYR A 461 20.55 -45.04 -13.55
N ALA A 462 21.60 -44.21 -13.67
CA ALA A 462 22.22 -43.88 -14.95
C ALA A 462 22.92 -45.07 -15.64
N LEU A 463 23.05 -46.22 -14.96
CA LEU A 463 23.66 -47.44 -15.51
C LEU A 463 22.64 -48.41 -16.14
N PHE A 464 21.34 -48.23 -15.89
CA PHE A 464 20.30 -49.19 -16.35
C PHE A 464 19.50 -48.72 -17.58
N ILE A 465 19.65 -47.45 -17.97
CA ILE A 465 19.02 -46.89 -19.18
C ILE A 465 19.51 -47.58 -20.47
N PRO A 466 20.81 -47.87 -20.69
CA PRO A 466 21.24 -48.56 -21.91
C PRO A 466 20.82 -50.04 -21.96
N ALA A 467 20.65 -50.70 -20.80
CA ALA A 467 20.20 -52.09 -20.74
C ALA A 467 18.72 -52.25 -21.11
N GLY A 468 17.86 -51.31 -20.69
CA GLY A 468 16.44 -51.31 -21.06
C GLY A 468 16.21 -51.09 -22.56
N ILE A 469 17.01 -50.23 -23.18
CA ILE A 469 16.92 -49.95 -24.63
C ILE A 469 17.39 -51.17 -25.44
N ALA A 470 18.43 -51.88 -24.99
CA ALA A 470 18.90 -53.10 -25.64
C ALA A 470 17.87 -54.24 -25.60
N ILE A 471 17.16 -54.40 -24.47
CA ILE A 471 16.10 -55.42 -24.31
C ILE A 471 14.89 -55.10 -25.21
N LEU A 472 14.51 -53.81 -25.31
CA LEU A 472 13.41 -53.38 -26.18
C LEU A 472 13.74 -53.61 -27.67
N LEU A 473 14.97 -53.31 -28.09
CA LEU A 473 15.41 -53.53 -29.47
C LEU A 473 15.54 -55.02 -29.82
N LEU A 474 15.99 -55.86 -28.88
CA LEU A 474 16.00 -57.32 -29.03
C LEU A 474 14.58 -57.88 -29.14
N GLY A 475 13.61 -57.36 -28.37
CA GLY A 475 12.21 -57.75 -28.46
C GLY A 475 11.58 -57.39 -29.82
N ILE A 476 11.90 -56.23 -30.37
CA ILE A 476 11.44 -55.80 -31.71
C ILE A 476 12.08 -56.64 -32.81
N LEU A 477 13.38 -56.95 -32.70
CA LEU A 477 14.07 -57.84 -33.64
C LEU A 477 13.50 -59.27 -33.60
N PHE A 478 13.21 -59.78 -32.40
CA PHE A 478 12.58 -61.09 -32.19
C PHE A 478 11.16 -61.14 -32.77
N TYR A 479 10.37 -60.07 -32.58
CA TYR A 479 9.02 -59.94 -33.14
C TYR A 479 9.00 -60.00 -34.68
N HIS A 480 10.03 -59.45 -35.35
CA HIS A 480 10.13 -59.49 -36.81
C HIS A 480 10.71 -60.79 -37.39
N PHE A 481 11.40 -61.61 -36.59
CA PHE A 481 12.08 -62.81 -37.09
C PHE A 481 11.31 -64.12 -36.86
N ILE A 482 10.35 -64.16 -35.93
CA ILE A 482 9.72 -65.42 -35.49
C ILE A 482 8.24 -65.56 -35.85
N LEU A 483 7.56 -64.50 -36.29
CA LEU A 483 6.17 -64.63 -36.76
C LEU A 483 6.13 -64.89 -38.28
N PRO A 484 5.70 -66.09 -38.73
CA PRO A 484 5.49 -66.34 -40.14
C PRO A 484 4.39 -65.41 -40.66
N LYS A 485 4.65 -64.75 -41.79
CA LYS A 485 3.59 -64.16 -42.61
C LYS A 485 2.75 -65.30 -43.15
N ASP A 486 1.58 -65.54 -42.58
CA ASP A 486 0.54 -66.26 -43.30
C ASP A 486 -0.87 -65.71 -43.04
N LYS A 487 -1.67 -65.90 -44.08
CA LYS A 487 -2.92 -65.26 -44.42
C LYS A 487 -4.05 -65.65 -43.49
N SER A 488 -4.90 -64.66 -43.25
CA SER A 488 -6.23 -64.77 -42.65
C SER A 488 -7.04 -65.93 -43.22
N GLN A 489 -7.56 -66.80 -42.33
CA GLN A 489 -8.91 -67.34 -42.44
C GLN A 489 -9.49 -67.59 -41.03
N ASN A 490 -10.70 -67.07 -40.84
CA ASN A 490 -11.50 -67.12 -39.61
C ASN A 490 -11.89 -68.56 -39.23
N VAL A 491 -11.67 -68.96 -37.98
CA VAL A 491 -12.60 -69.80 -37.17
C VAL A 491 -12.29 -69.56 -35.69
N VAL A 492 -13.30 -69.19 -34.88
CA VAL A 492 -13.21 -69.14 -33.41
C VAL A 492 -13.96 -70.35 -32.84
N PRO A 493 -13.35 -71.17 -31.95
CA PRO A 493 -14.10 -72.01 -31.04
C PRO A 493 -14.06 -71.49 -29.59
N LYS A 494 -15.21 -71.68 -28.97
CA LYS A 494 -15.65 -71.35 -27.60
C LYS A 494 -14.75 -71.88 -26.49
N THR A 495 -14.70 -71.14 -25.39
CA THR A 495 -14.60 -71.68 -24.02
C THR A 495 -15.55 -70.94 -23.08
N GLU A 496 -16.24 -71.69 -22.23
CA GLU A 496 -17.30 -71.28 -21.31
C GLU A 496 -16.80 -70.47 -20.10
N PRO A 497 -17.64 -69.57 -19.53
CA PRO A 497 -17.26 -68.71 -18.41
C PRO A 497 -17.60 -69.33 -17.03
N VAL A 498 -16.75 -69.00 -16.06
CA VAL A 498 -17.02 -69.16 -14.62
C VAL A 498 -18.18 -68.25 -14.23
N GLN A 499 -19.15 -68.82 -13.52
CA GLN A 499 -20.34 -68.17 -12.98
C GLN A 499 -19.97 -66.92 -12.18
N THR A 500 -20.40 -65.75 -12.67
CA THR A 500 -20.42 -64.50 -11.92
C THR A 500 -21.87 -64.03 -11.87
N ILE A 501 -22.29 -63.76 -10.65
CA ILE A 501 -23.60 -63.28 -10.22
C ILE A 501 -24.10 -62.17 -11.16
N GLU A 502 -25.29 -62.39 -11.74
CA GLU A 502 -26.02 -61.41 -12.52
C GLU A 502 -26.33 -60.16 -11.67
N GLN A 503 -25.63 -59.07 -11.95
CA GLN A 503 -26.24 -57.74 -11.88
C GLN A 503 -26.32 -57.19 -13.29
N LYS A 504 -27.52 -57.30 -13.85
CA LYS A 504 -28.02 -56.57 -15.01
C LYS A 504 -27.68 -55.08 -14.85
N MET A 505 -26.73 -54.59 -15.63
CA MET A 505 -26.70 -53.19 -16.06
C MET A 505 -26.59 -53.22 -17.58
N GLU A 506 -27.75 -53.22 -18.24
CA GLU A 506 -27.84 -52.69 -19.60
C GLU A 506 -27.22 -51.28 -19.57
N LYS A 507 -26.16 -51.11 -20.35
CA LYS A 507 -25.51 -49.82 -20.55
C LYS A 507 -26.45 -48.97 -21.40
N ALA A 508 -27.43 -48.33 -20.74
CA ALA A 508 -28.25 -47.30 -21.35
C ALA A 508 -27.31 -46.25 -21.96
N ILE A 509 -27.43 -46.02 -23.26
CA ILE A 509 -26.62 -45.04 -23.99
C ILE A 509 -27.18 -43.67 -23.63
N SER A 510 -26.74 -43.11 -22.51
CA SER A 510 -27.15 -41.78 -22.08
C SER A 510 -26.85 -40.75 -23.18
N PRO A 511 -27.79 -39.85 -23.50
CA PRO A 511 -27.58 -38.84 -24.51
C PRO A 511 -26.44 -37.90 -24.12
N SER A 512 -25.55 -37.64 -25.08
CA SER A 512 -24.38 -36.80 -24.86
C SER A 512 -24.16 -35.82 -26.01
N LEU A 513 -23.64 -34.64 -25.69
CA LEU A 513 -23.27 -33.59 -26.63
C LEU A 513 -21.74 -33.49 -26.67
N LYS A 514 -21.14 -33.71 -27.83
CA LYS A 514 -19.71 -33.48 -28.04
C LYS A 514 -19.48 -32.15 -28.74
N VAL A 515 -18.92 -31.19 -28.04
CA VAL A 515 -18.67 -29.83 -28.55
C VAL A 515 -17.20 -29.66 -28.90
N GLU A 516 -16.91 -29.25 -30.14
CA GLU A 516 -15.58 -28.91 -30.62
C GLU A 516 -15.59 -27.46 -31.17
N SER A 517 -14.49 -26.73 -30.98
CA SER A 517 -14.36 -25.34 -31.43
C SER A 517 -13.07 -25.12 -32.22
N ALA A 518 -13.13 -24.21 -33.19
CA ALA A 518 -11.99 -23.67 -33.92
C ALA A 518 -12.01 -22.14 -33.83
N PRO A 519 -11.07 -21.49 -33.11
CA PRO A 519 -9.95 -22.07 -32.37
C PRO A 519 -10.40 -22.91 -31.17
N VAL A 520 -9.55 -23.84 -30.73
CA VAL A 520 -9.77 -24.69 -29.56
C VAL A 520 -9.73 -23.86 -28.27
N GLY A 521 -10.48 -24.28 -27.24
CA GLY A 521 -10.47 -23.67 -25.92
C GLY A 521 -11.65 -22.73 -25.64
N ALA A 522 -12.62 -22.60 -26.56
CA ALA A 522 -13.82 -21.82 -26.32
C ALA A 522 -14.61 -22.36 -25.11
N GLN A 523 -15.06 -21.47 -24.23
CA GLN A 523 -15.93 -21.83 -23.10
C GLN A 523 -17.30 -22.24 -23.63
N VAL A 524 -17.80 -23.39 -23.18
CA VAL A 524 -19.09 -23.97 -23.57
C VAL A 524 -20.09 -23.77 -22.45
N PHE A 525 -21.15 -23.01 -22.73
CA PHE A 525 -22.29 -22.81 -21.87
C PHE A 525 -23.48 -23.61 -22.40
N VAL A 526 -24.20 -24.28 -21.53
CA VAL A 526 -25.46 -24.98 -21.86
C VAL A 526 -26.54 -24.50 -20.90
N ASN A 527 -27.62 -23.94 -21.45
CA ASN A 527 -28.69 -23.27 -20.69
C ASN A 527 -28.11 -22.25 -19.69
N ASP A 528 -27.21 -21.39 -20.18
CA ASP A 528 -26.48 -20.34 -19.43
C ASP A 528 -25.54 -20.82 -18.31
N VAL A 529 -25.37 -22.13 -18.12
CA VAL A 529 -24.42 -22.69 -17.16
C VAL A 529 -23.13 -23.09 -17.87
N LEU A 530 -21.98 -22.65 -17.34
CA LEU A 530 -20.67 -23.06 -17.85
C LEU A 530 -20.46 -24.57 -17.63
N ARG A 531 -20.17 -25.31 -18.71
CA ARG A 531 -19.97 -26.77 -18.68
C ARG A 531 -18.55 -27.22 -19.00
N GLY A 532 -17.67 -26.32 -19.43
CA GLY A 532 -16.25 -26.60 -19.68
C GLY A 532 -15.69 -25.81 -20.86
N ASN A 533 -14.55 -26.25 -21.39
CA ASN A 533 -13.92 -25.67 -22.57
C ASN A 533 -13.86 -26.73 -23.69
N ALA A 534 -14.17 -26.35 -24.93
CA ALA A 534 -14.13 -27.27 -26.06
C ALA A 534 -12.68 -27.64 -26.46
N PRO A 535 -12.38 -28.92 -26.79
CA PRO A 535 -13.33 -30.02 -26.95
C PRO A 535 -13.84 -30.59 -25.62
N VAL A 536 -15.15 -30.79 -25.50
CA VAL A 536 -15.80 -31.37 -24.31
C VAL A 536 -16.98 -32.24 -24.70
N THR A 537 -17.17 -33.38 -24.00
CA THR A 537 -18.36 -34.22 -24.11
C THR A 537 -19.20 -34.06 -22.84
N LEU A 538 -20.47 -33.73 -23.01
CA LEU A 538 -21.41 -33.41 -21.93
C LEU A 538 -22.57 -34.40 -21.94
N GLU A 539 -22.79 -35.11 -20.84
CA GLU A 539 -24.01 -35.90 -20.64
C GLU A 539 -25.16 -34.95 -20.27
N LEU A 540 -26.17 -34.88 -21.12
CA LEU A 540 -27.30 -33.97 -20.99
C LEU A 540 -28.59 -34.75 -21.26
N PRO A 541 -29.69 -34.45 -20.55
CA PRO A 541 -30.97 -35.10 -20.82
C PRO A 541 -31.41 -34.87 -22.27
N ALA A 542 -32.20 -35.79 -22.82
CA ALA A 542 -32.80 -35.59 -24.13
C ALA A 542 -33.72 -34.37 -24.10
N GLY A 543 -33.66 -33.53 -25.13
CA GLY A 543 -34.40 -32.27 -25.13
C GLY A 543 -33.70 -31.13 -25.85
N LYS A 544 -34.32 -29.96 -25.77
CA LYS A 544 -33.76 -28.71 -26.30
C LYS A 544 -32.78 -28.11 -25.32
N HIS A 545 -31.61 -27.74 -25.82
CA HIS A 545 -30.58 -27.06 -25.03
C HIS A 545 -30.06 -25.84 -25.79
N HIS A 546 -29.99 -24.70 -25.12
CA HIS A 546 -29.33 -23.51 -25.64
C HIS A 546 -27.82 -23.64 -25.38
N VAL A 547 -27.02 -23.63 -26.44
CA VAL A 547 -25.56 -23.79 -26.36
C VAL A 547 -24.89 -22.51 -26.84
N ARG A 548 -24.03 -21.95 -25.98
CA ARG A 548 -23.27 -20.73 -26.25
C ARG A 548 -21.78 -20.99 -26.11
N LEU A 549 -21.01 -20.60 -27.11
CA LEU A 549 -19.55 -20.66 -27.12
C LEU A 549 -18.95 -19.27 -27.10
N THR A 550 -18.01 -19.04 -26.19
CA THR A 550 -17.30 -17.77 -26.07
C THR A 550 -15.79 -17.97 -26.03
N LEU A 551 -15.07 -17.16 -26.81
CA LEU A 551 -13.61 -17.13 -26.82
C LEU A 551 -13.16 -15.68 -26.97
N SER A 552 -12.21 -15.25 -26.15
CA SER A 552 -11.70 -13.87 -26.18
C SER A 552 -11.18 -13.50 -27.57
N GLY A 553 -11.56 -12.32 -28.08
CA GLY A 553 -11.21 -11.85 -29.42
C GLY A 553 -12.07 -12.43 -30.55
N TYR A 554 -13.07 -13.26 -30.24
CA TYR A 554 -14.01 -13.82 -31.20
C TYR A 554 -15.46 -13.43 -30.87
N ILE A 555 -16.31 -13.40 -31.90
CA ILE A 555 -17.74 -13.16 -31.78
C ILE A 555 -18.38 -14.37 -31.09
N ASN A 556 -19.18 -14.12 -30.05
CA ASN A 556 -19.94 -15.16 -29.36
C ASN A 556 -20.83 -15.91 -30.34
N TRP A 557 -20.86 -17.24 -30.21
CA TRP A 557 -21.68 -18.11 -31.04
C TRP A 557 -22.73 -18.79 -30.17
N GLU A 558 -23.99 -18.82 -30.63
CA GLU A 558 -25.12 -19.37 -29.87
C GLU A 558 -26.06 -20.14 -30.80
N THR A 559 -26.61 -21.26 -30.33
CA THR A 559 -27.68 -22.00 -31.01
C THR A 559 -28.54 -22.77 -30.02
N GLU A 560 -29.77 -23.09 -30.41
CA GLU A 560 -30.54 -24.17 -29.79
C GLU A 560 -30.19 -25.50 -30.50
N ILE A 561 -29.90 -26.55 -29.73
CA ILE A 561 -29.74 -27.92 -30.24
C ILE A 561 -30.81 -28.83 -29.64
N GLN A 562 -31.21 -29.85 -30.40
CA GLN A 562 -32.09 -30.91 -29.93
C GLN A 562 -31.26 -32.18 -29.72
N LEU A 563 -31.06 -32.60 -28.48
CA LEU A 563 -30.47 -33.91 -28.17
C LEU A 563 -31.50 -35.02 -28.39
N LYS A 564 -31.06 -36.10 -29.04
CA LYS A 564 -31.83 -37.35 -29.21
C LYS A 564 -31.90 -38.12 -27.89
N GLU A 565 -32.83 -39.06 -27.79
CA GLU A 565 -33.00 -39.89 -26.59
C GLU A 565 -31.82 -40.84 -26.34
N GLU A 566 -31.06 -41.19 -27.37
CA GLU A 566 -29.86 -42.02 -27.27
C GLU A 566 -28.76 -41.55 -28.25
N GLY A 567 -27.50 -41.70 -27.84
CA GLY A 567 -26.31 -41.48 -28.68
C GLY A 567 -25.60 -40.13 -28.49
N GLU A 568 -24.45 -40.00 -29.16
CA GLU A 568 -23.62 -38.78 -29.13
C GLU A 568 -24.04 -37.82 -30.26
N THR A 569 -24.34 -36.57 -29.92
CA THR A 569 -24.62 -35.49 -30.87
C THR A 569 -23.38 -34.61 -31.03
N PRO A 570 -22.70 -34.59 -32.18
CA PRO A 570 -21.53 -33.76 -32.40
C PRO A 570 -21.92 -32.32 -32.77
N LEU A 571 -21.25 -31.34 -32.16
CA LEU A 571 -21.38 -29.92 -32.45
C LEU A 571 -20.00 -29.30 -32.71
N ARG A 572 -19.74 -28.89 -33.96
CA ARG A 572 -18.49 -28.25 -34.36
C ARG A 572 -18.73 -26.79 -34.71
N VAL A 573 -18.01 -25.88 -34.06
CA VAL A 573 -18.21 -24.44 -34.21
C VAL A 573 -16.92 -23.75 -34.64
N GLN A 574 -16.98 -22.96 -35.70
CA GLN A 574 -15.89 -22.08 -36.11
C GLN A 574 -16.20 -20.64 -35.70
N LEU A 575 -15.41 -20.13 -34.76
CA LEU A 575 -15.60 -18.79 -34.22
C LEU A 575 -14.96 -17.75 -35.15
N LYS A 576 -15.65 -16.63 -35.35
CA LYS A 576 -15.15 -15.51 -36.18
C LYS A 576 -14.46 -14.47 -35.30
N PRO A 577 -13.26 -13.99 -35.65
CA PRO A 577 -12.58 -12.96 -34.87
C PRO A 577 -13.35 -11.64 -34.93
N MET A 578 -13.30 -10.86 -33.84
CA MET A 578 -13.85 -9.51 -33.79
C MET A 578 -12.93 -8.53 -34.54
N VAL A 579 -13.44 -7.85 -35.56
CA VAL A 579 -12.67 -6.89 -36.37
C VAL A 579 -13.05 -5.44 -36.02
N LYS A 580 -12.04 -4.58 -35.85
CA LYS A 580 -12.20 -3.13 -35.60
C LYS A 580 -12.68 -2.42 -36.88
N LYS A 581 -13.78 -1.68 -36.81
CA LYS A 581 -14.27 -0.87 -37.95
C LYS A 581 -13.24 0.23 -38.27
N GLY A 582 -12.58 0.16 -39.43
CA GLY A 582 -11.75 1.26 -39.95
C GLY A 582 -10.32 0.97 -40.38
N THR A 583 -9.85 -0.28 -40.45
CA THR A 583 -8.51 -0.58 -41.02
C THR A 583 -8.59 -1.74 -42.01
N LYS A 584 -7.99 -1.56 -43.21
CA LYS A 584 -8.05 -2.49 -44.34
C LYS A 584 -7.21 -3.78 -44.15
N ASP A 585 -6.52 -3.92 -43.03
CA ASP A 585 -5.74 -5.11 -42.69
C ASP A 585 -6.24 -5.72 -41.38
N ALA A 586 -7.03 -6.78 -41.50
CA ALA A 586 -7.57 -7.53 -40.37
C ALA A 586 -6.45 -8.31 -39.68
N ARG A 587 -5.97 -7.81 -38.53
CA ARG A 587 -5.20 -8.61 -37.57
C ARG A 587 -6.07 -8.90 -36.34
N PRO A 588 -6.11 -10.16 -35.86
CA PRO A 588 -6.82 -10.51 -34.64
C PRO A 588 -6.20 -9.78 -33.45
N ILE A 589 -7.07 -9.34 -32.54
CA ILE A 589 -6.70 -8.71 -31.27
C ILE A 589 -6.17 -9.85 -30.38
N TRP A 590 -4.85 -9.93 -30.22
CA TRP A 590 -4.20 -10.78 -29.22
C TRP A 590 -4.08 -10.04 -27.91
#